data_AF-A0A4P6K3U4-F1
#
_entry.id   AF-A0A4P6K3U4-F1
#
_cell.length_a   1.000
_cell.length_b   1.000
_cell.length_c   1.000
_cell.angle_alpha   90.00
_cell.angle_beta   90.00
_cell.angle_gamma   90.00
#
_symmetry.space_group_name_H-M   'P 1'
#
loop_
_entity.id
_entity.type
_entity.pdbx_description
1 polymer ?
#
loop_
_entity_poly.entity_id
_entity_poly.type
_entity_poly.pdbx_seq_one_letter_code
_entity_poly.pdbx_strand_id
1 'polypeptide(L)'
;MPSESPLFTGNQERLQLLNALRESELLRELSELLASSLDPTHILQILVRRTTEVCEVERCAVWLLDETRSLFLPSAYHLSAQRLSLNRKDIQAADRVWRRNPLPFNDPIIPRLFEANDLLALEDLQSVTSPTMRIIADKFLARSVLLVALIREGQPLGLMSLDNPGETCHFSAEQQQLARAIGQQAAIAIHNAHLYQQAQSERKRAERLIERAQSIYKVAMAVNSGEDLTKVLEIATEHLESGLEAVGATIALLDDDSMLTLVNTNKLSAPASQLSNFTPFLSDLPHCQEAILQSSSLFITGDQMEEGEKACFQQLGMENVIIVPLIVGARSQNGYQFATGKLSHEEARCVGFAFANYPRSRRQISAGQYAYARDIAAQCALAIEKARILSEVEQAAALATEHANTLEAVFNAMSEGITVLNQEGQIIMSNRTASHFVDMPVKTKEPLSAFLQRHPIYTLHGQLIPPEDFPLARALRGAHIRGNASSPGEPTTQNVRLK
;
A
#
# COMPACT_ATOMS: atom_id res chain seq x y z
N MET A 1 56.42 -56.21 61.30
CA MET A 1 55.02 -56.64 61.04
C MET A 1 54.22 -55.40 60.69
N PRO A 2 53.38 -55.46 59.65
CA PRO A 2 53.54 -54.60 58.47
C PRO A 2 52.78 -53.28 58.51
N SER A 3 53.33 -52.36 57.71
CA SER A 3 52.81 -51.10 57.21
C SER A 3 51.62 -51.28 56.26
N GLU A 4 50.53 -50.56 56.49
CA GLU A 4 49.45 -50.36 55.52
C GLU A 4 49.58 -48.97 54.88
N SER A 5 49.64 -48.98 53.55
CA SER A 5 49.55 -47.80 52.68
C SER A 5 48.10 -47.65 52.19
N PRO A 6 47.56 -46.43 52.02
CA PRO A 6 46.36 -46.23 51.21
C PRO A 6 46.77 -45.83 49.78
N LEU A 7 46.36 -46.63 48.78
CA LEU A 7 46.72 -46.50 47.37
C LEU A 7 45.45 -46.54 46.49
N PHE A 8 44.48 -45.64 46.69
CA PHE A 8 43.27 -45.56 45.85
C PHE A 8 42.66 -44.14 45.83
N THR A 9 43.22 -43.20 45.06
CA THR A 9 42.58 -41.89 44.77
C THR A 9 42.84 -41.37 43.35
N GLY A 10 44.05 -41.53 42.81
CA GLY A 10 44.43 -40.89 41.52
C GLY A 10 43.78 -41.45 40.24
N ASN A 11 43.35 -42.72 40.20
CA ASN A 11 42.74 -43.30 38.99
C ASN A 11 41.26 -42.92 38.82
N GLN A 12 40.53 -42.75 39.93
CA GLN A 12 39.12 -42.37 39.90
C GLN A 12 38.94 -40.90 39.50
N GLU A 13 39.76 -40.00 40.05
CA GLU A 13 39.78 -38.58 39.67
C GLU A 13 40.20 -38.40 38.19
N ARG A 14 41.17 -39.18 37.71
CA ARG A 14 41.59 -39.15 36.30
C ARG A 14 40.47 -39.61 35.36
N LEU A 15 39.73 -40.66 35.72
CA LEU A 15 38.57 -41.12 34.93
C LEU A 15 37.44 -40.09 34.92
N GLN A 16 37.16 -39.44 36.05
CA GLN A 16 36.18 -38.36 36.13
C GLN A 16 36.55 -37.15 35.26
N LEU A 17 37.82 -36.72 35.29
CA LEU A 17 38.31 -35.64 34.44
C LEU A 17 38.24 -35.96 32.95
N LEU A 18 38.57 -37.20 32.57
CA LEU A 18 38.46 -37.64 31.18
C LEU A 18 37.00 -37.70 30.70
N ASN A 19 36.07 -38.14 31.54
CA ASN A 19 34.65 -38.14 31.21
C ASN A 19 34.10 -36.71 31.08
N ALA A 20 34.43 -35.82 32.01
CA ALA A 20 34.02 -34.41 31.94
C ALA A 20 34.60 -33.68 30.71
N LEU A 21 35.85 -33.97 30.34
CA LEU A 21 36.46 -33.42 29.13
C LEU A 21 35.73 -33.91 27.88
N ARG A 22 35.45 -35.22 27.78
CA ARG A 22 34.72 -35.81 26.66
C ARG A 22 33.31 -35.25 26.53
N GLU A 23 32.60 -35.07 27.64
CA GLU A 23 31.27 -34.45 27.67
C GLU A 23 31.33 -33.00 27.15
N SER A 24 32.30 -32.21 27.63
CA SER A 24 32.49 -30.84 27.18
C SER A 24 32.86 -30.74 25.70
N GLU A 25 33.65 -31.66 25.16
CA GLU A 25 34.00 -31.70 23.74
C GLU A 25 32.80 -32.01 22.86
N LEU A 26 31.99 -33.00 23.24
CA LEU A 26 30.75 -33.37 22.54
C LEU A 26 29.75 -32.21 22.56
N LEU A 27 29.56 -31.56 23.71
CA LEU A 27 28.67 -30.41 23.83
C LEU A 27 29.16 -29.21 23.00
N ARG A 28 30.46 -28.96 22.96
CA ARG A 28 31.05 -27.90 22.12
C ARG A 28 30.81 -28.18 20.63
N GLU A 29 31.08 -29.41 20.18
CA GLU A 29 30.86 -29.79 18.78
C GLU A 29 29.38 -29.66 18.40
N LEU A 30 28.46 -30.08 19.27
CA LEU A 30 27.03 -29.91 19.04
C LEU A 30 26.60 -28.44 19.02
N SER A 31 27.11 -27.63 19.94
CA SER A 31 26.84 -26.20 19.96
C SER A 31 27.31 -25.53 18.65
N GLU A 32 28.51 -25.86 18.17
CA GLU A 32 29.06 -25.37 16.90
C GLU A 32 28.20 -25.81 15.70
N LEU A 33 27.78 -27.08 15.65
CA LEU A 33 26.92 -27.58 14.58
C LEU A 33 25.53 -26.93 14.58
N LEU A 34 24.91 -26.76 15.75
CA LEU A 34 23.60 -26.11 15.87
C LEU A 34 23.68 -24.62 15.56
N ALA A 35 24.77 -23.94 15.95
CA ALA A 35 25.01 -22.54 15.66
C ALA A 35 25.37 -22.27 14.19
N SER A 36 25.82 -23.28 13.44
CA SER A 36 26.22 -23.13 12.03
C SER A 36 25.06 -22.91 11.06
N SER A 37 23.81 -23.09 11.50
CA SER A 37 22.61 -22.93 10.69
C SER A 37 21.61 -21.98 11.34
N LEU A 38 20.85 -21.27 10.51
CA LEU A 38 19.71 -20.43 10.93
C LEU A 38 18.38 -20.97 10.38
N ASP A 39 18.39 -22.18 9.82
CA ASP A 39 17.18 -22.88 9.40
C ASP A 39 16.71 -23.82 10.53
N PRO A 40 15.56 -23.53 11.19
CA PRO A 40 15.02 -24.36 12.26
C PRO A 40 14.86 -25.82 11.85
N THR A 41 14.49 -26.09 10.59
CA THR A 41 14.30 -27.46 10.11
C THR A 41 15.62 -28.22 10.12
N HIS A 42 16.68 -27.57 9.64
CA HIS A 42 18.02 -28.15 9.58
C HIS A 42 18.61 -28.34 10.98
N ILE A 43 18.50 -27.32 11.84
CA ILE A 43 18.96 -27.37 13.24
C ILE A 43 18.30 -28.53 13.97
N LEU A 44 16.97 -28.65 13.88
CA LEU A 44 16.22 -29.70 14.56
C LEU A 44 16.57 -31.10 14.05
N GLN A 45 16.86 -31.26 12.75
CA GLN A 45 17.30 -32.54 12.18
C GLN A 45 18.71 -32.94 12.66
N ILE A 46 19.63 -31.98 12.74
CA ILE A 46 20.95 -32.21 13.34
C ILE A 46 20.80 -32.63 14.79
N LEU A 47 19.97 -31.90 15.56
CA LEU A 47 19.70 -32.16 16.95
C LEU A 47 19.22 -33.60 17.18
N VAL A 48 18.11 -34.01 16.56
CA VAL A 48 17.56 -35.35 16.83
C VAL A 48 18.53 -36.47 16.48
N ARG A 49 19.27 -36.37 15.37
CA ARG A 49 20.25 -37.39 14.94
C ARG A 49 21.45 -37.44 15.87
N ARG A 50 22.00 -36.28 16.24
CA ARG A 50 23.17 -36.25 17.12
C ARG A 50 22.83 -36.65 18.54
N THR A 51 21.67 -36.25 19.05
CA THR A 51 21.20 -36.67 20.37
C THR A 51 21.04 -38.20 20.44
N THR A 52 20.52 -38.85 19.39
CA THR A 52 20.46 -40.33 19.38
C THR A 52 21.84 -40.98 19.43
N GLU A 53 22.82 -40.44 18.68
CA GLU A 53 24.19 -40.96 18.66
C GLU A 53 24.91 -40.77 20.01
N VAL A 54 24.78 -39.57 20.58
CA VAL A 54 25.54 -39.14 21.77
C VAL A 54 24.95 -39.67 23.07
N CYS A 55 23.62 -39.75 23.19
CA CYS A 55 22.96 -40.35 24.35
C CYS A 55 22.82 -41.88 24.23
N GLU A 56 23.25 -42.46 23.11
CA GLU A 56 23.17 -43.89 22.80
C GLU A 56 21.75 -44.48 22.87
N VAL A 57 20.76 -43.70 22.42
CA VAL A 57 19.35 -44.10 22.34
C VAL A 57 18.94 -44.34 20.89
N GLU A 58 17.91 -45.15 20.70
CA GLU A 58 17.43 -45.49 19.36
C GLU A 58 16.58 -44.37 18.75
N ARG A 59 15.84 -43.61 19.58
CA ARG A 59 14.91 -42.59 19.11
C ARG A 59 15.06 -41.26 19.84
N CYS A 60 15.01 -40.18 19.07
CA CYS A 60 14.87 -38.83 19.58
C CYS A 60 13.78 -38.09 18.79
N ALA A 61 12.92 -37.37 19.50
CA ALA A 61 11.87 -36.56 18.90
C ALA A 61 11.76 -35.20 19.57
N VAL A 62 11.42 -34.19 18.78
CA VAL A 62 11.26 -32.81 19.22
C VAL A 62 9.92 -32.27 18.79
N TRP A 63 9.22 -31.64 19.73
CA TRP A 63 8.01 -30.86 19.48
C TRP A 63 8.27 -29.41 19.87
N LEU A 64 7.88 -28.47 19.00
CA LEU A 64 7.93 -27.04 19.29
C LEU A 64 6.57 -26.55 19.76
N LEU A 65 6.56 -25.60 20.69
CA LEU A 65 5.35 -25.00 21.21
C LEU A 65 4.75 -24.04 20.17
N ASP A 66 3.48 -24.27 19.82
CA ASP A 66 2.63 -23.28 19.18
C ASP A 66 1.82 -22.57 20.28
N GLU A 67 2.27 -21.37 20.65
CA GLU A 67 1.62 -20.54 21.67
C GLU A 67 0.17 -20.22 21.33
N THR A 68 -0.16 -20.04 20.05
CA THR A 68 -1.50 -19.65 19.61
C THR A 68 -2.52 -20.76 19.85
N ARG A 69 -2.10 -22.02 19.70
CA ARG A 69 -2.95 -23.20 19.90
C ARG A 69 -2.74 -23.83 21.27
N SER A 70 -1.71 -23.42 22.01
CA SER A 70 -1.26 -24.06 23.25
C SER A 70 -1.02 -25.57 23.05
N LEU A 71 -0.35 -25.92 21.95
CA LEU A 71 -0.02 -27.29 21.55
C LEU A 71 1.46 -27.42 21.21
N PHE A 72 2.07 -28.53 21.58
CA PHE A 72 3.38 -28.92 21.10
C PHE A 72 3.24 -29.66 19.76
N LEU A 73 3.75 -29.06 18.70
CA LEU A 73 3.67 -29.58 17.34
C LEU A 73 4.89 -30.44 16.99
N PRO A 74 4.70 -31.64 16.40
CA PRO A 74 5.82 -32.50 16.01
C PRO A 74 6.71 -31.77 14.98
N SER A 75 7.98 -31.55 15.34
CA SER A 75 8.89 -30.68 14.58
C SER A 75 10.12 -31.41 14.00
N ALA A 76 10.76 -32.31 14.77
CA ALA A 76 11.73 -33.25 14.21
C ALA A 76 11.74 -34.61 14.90
N TYR A 77 12.21 -35.62 14.19
CA TYR A 77 12.19 -37.00 14.61
C TYR A 77 13.33 -37.78 13.96
N HIS A 78 14.03 -38.60 14.73
CA HIS A 78 15.04 -39.52 14.24
C HIS A 78 14.95 -40.86 14.96
N LEU A 79 15.12 -41.95 14.20
CA LEU A 79 15.14 -43.32 14.68
C LEU A 79 16.31 -44.04 14.00
N SER A 80 17.29 -44.50 14.79
CA SER A 80 18.49 -45.19 14.29
C SER A 80 18.18 -46.64 13.88
N ALA A 81 17.29 -47.31 14.62
CA ALA A 81 16.87 -48.70 14.42
C ALA A 81 18.02 -49.72 14.31
N GLN A 82 19.20 -49.39 14.84
CA GLN A 82 20.41 -50.22 14.72
C GLN A 82 20.40 -51.38 15.71
N ARG A 83 19.82 -51.19 16.90
CA ARG A 83 19.77 -52.21 17.97
C ARG A 83 18.38 -52.79 18.20
N LEU A 84 17.37 -52.33 17.46
CA LEU A 84 15.98 -52.75 17.65
C LEU A 84 15.70 -54.13 17.04
N SER A 85 15.04 -54.99 17.83
CA SER A 85 14.51 -56.28 17.37
C SER A 85 13.12 -56.15 16.70
N LEU A 86 12.70 -54.93 16.34
CA LEU A 86 11.35 -54.62 15.83
C LEU A 86 11.21 -54.87 14.32
N ASN A 87 10.01 -55.24 13.88
CA ASN A 87 9.72 -55.44 12.47
C ASN A 87 9.63 -54.11 11.72
N ARG A 88 10.07 -54.08 10.46
CA ARG A 88 10.11 -52.89 9.58
C ARG A 88 8.73 -52.21 9.41
N LYS A 89 7.63 -52.96 9.57
CA LYS A 89 6.25 -52.44 9.52
C LYS A 89 5.86 -51.63 10.76
N ASP A 90 6.33 -52.03 11.94
CA ASP A 90 6.01 -51.35 13.20
C ASP A 90 6.72 -50.00 13.30
N ILE A 91 7.96 -49.94 12.77
CA ILE A 91 8.74 -48.71 12.62
C ILE A 91 8.00 -47.70 11.70
N GLN A 92 7.49 -48.13 10.55
CA GLN A 92 6.75 -47.25 9.64
C GLN A 92 5.40 -46.77 10.21
N ALA A 93 4.76 -47.59 11.04
CA ALA A 93 3.54 -47.20 11.75
C ALA A 93 3.83 -46.12 12.79
N ALA A 94 4.89 -46.29 13.59
CA ALA A 94 5.32 -45.31 14.60
C ALA A 94 5.65 -43.94 13.98
N ASP A 95 6.34 -43.91 12.83
CA ASP A 95 6.64 -42.66 12.10
C ASP A 95 5.40 -41.89 11.64
N ARG A 96 4.39 -42.61 11.13
CA ARG A 96 3.12 -42.00 10.68
C ARG A 96 2.31 -41.46 11.85
N VAL A 97 2.33 -42.17 12.98
CA VAL A 97 1.72 -41.73 14.23
C VAL A 97 2.44 -40.46 14.69
N TRP A 98 3.78 -40.42 14.70
CA TRP A 98 4.55 -39.24 15.13
C TRP A 98 4.10 -37.94 14.48
N ARG A 99 4.08 -37.92 13.15
CA ARG A 99 3.79 -36.72 12.37
C ARG A 99 2.38 -36.16 12.57
N ARG A 100 1.48 -36.92 13.20
CA ARG A 100 0.05 -36.57 13.34
C ARG A 100 -0.42 -36.33 14.77
N ASN A 101 0.44 -36.53 15.77
CA ASN A 101 0.04 -36.43 17.17
C ASN A 101 0.74 -35.24 17.85
N PRO A 102 0.10 -34.05 17.88
CA PRO A 102 0.54 -32.97 18.76
C PRO A 102 0.31 -33.34 20.23
N LEU A 103 1.12 -32.78 21.13
CA LEU A 103 0.95 -32.95 22.57
C LEU A 103 0.25 -31.71 23.15
N PRO A 104 -0.80 -31.88 23.98
CA PRO A 104 -1.44 -30.75 24.62
C PRO A 104 -0.52 -30.13 25.68
N PHE A 105 -0.35 -28.80 25.67
CA PHE A 105 0.51 -28.09 26.61
C PHE A 105 0.06 -28.26 28.07
N ASN A 106 -1.24 -28.46 28.29
CA ASN A 106 -1.86 -28.63 29.61
C ASN A 106 -1.88 -30.09 30.11
N ASP A 107 -1.16 -31.01 29.45
CA ASP A 107 -1.06 -32.39 29.95
C ASP A 107 -0.38 -32.41 31.34
N PRO A 108 -0.86 -33.22 32.31
CA PRO A 108 -0.26 -33.31 33.65
C PRO A 108 1.24 -33.66 33.70
N ILE A 109 1.79 -34.24 32.62
CA ILE A 109 3.23 -34.51 32.52
C ILE A 109 4.08 -33.22 32.37
N ILE A 110 3.50 -32.15 31.81
CA ILE A 110 4.21 -30.91 31.50
C ILE A 110 4.53 -30.10 32.78
N PRO A 111 3.57 -29.84 33.70
CA PRO A 111 3.89 -29.23 34.99
C PRO A 111 4.92 -30.05 35.78
N ARG A 112 4.79 -31.39 35.78
CA ARG A 112 5.74 -32.28 36.45
C ARG A 112 7.15 -32.20 35.86
N LEU A 113 7.26 -32.00 34.54
CA LEU A 113 8.54 -31.80 33.87
C LEU A 113 9.21 -30.50 34.33
N PHE A 114 8.45 -29.40 34.41
CA PHE A 114 8.98 -28.12 34.89
C PHE A 114 9.34 -28.17 36.39
N GLU A 115 8.54 -28.83 37.22
CA GLU A 115 8.85 -29.05 38.65
C GLU A 115 10.10 -29.92 38.86
N ALA A 116 10.37 -30.86 37.95
CA ALA A 116 11.55 -31.72 37.97
C ALA A 116 12.82 -31.06 37.39
N ASN A 117 12.90 -29.72 37.44
CA ASN A 117 13.97 -28.94 36.82
C ASN A 117 14.11 -29.31 35.33
N ASP A 118 13.04 -29.26 34.55
CA ASP A 118 13.07 -29.36 33.07
C ASP A 118 13.58 -30.69 32.50
N LEU A 119 13.71 -31.73 33.33
CA LEU A 119 14.07 -33.08 32.91
C LEU A 119 13.31 -34.11 33.74
N LEU A 120 12.63 -35.03 33.06
CA LEU A 120 11.83 -36.08 33.70
C LEU A 120 12.12 -37.43 33.05
N ALA A 121 12.70 -38.35 33.83
CA ALA A 121 12.84 -39.75 33.44
C ALA A 121 11.63 -40.54 33.92
N LEU A 122 10.94 -41.18 32.99
CA LEU A 122 9.82 -42.09 33.27
C LEU A 122 10.23 -43.51 32.88
N GLU A 123 10.39 -44.37 33.88
CA GLU A 123 10.81 -45.76 33.67
C GLU A 123 9.68 -46.64 33.10
N ASP A 124 8.43 -46.27 33.37
CA ASP A 124 7.25 -46.93 32.82
C ASP A 124 6.10 -45.94 32.55
N LEU A 125 5.91 -45.64 31.26
CA LEU A 125 4.83 -44.82 30.72
C LEU A 125 3.45 -45.47 30.86
N GLN A 126 3.35 -46.77 31.11
CA GLN A 126 2.06 -47.44 31.29
C GLN A 126 1.51 -47.30 32.71
N SER A 127 2.35 -47.05 33.72
CA SER A 127 1.94 -46.95 35.13
C SER A 127 1.74 -45.52 35.65
N VAL A 128 2.30 -44.50 35.00
CA VAL A 128 2.44 -43.14 35.59
C VAL A 128 1.65 -42.04 34.87
N THR A 129 0.90 -42.34 33.79
CA THR A 129 0.59 -41.31 32.78
C THR A 129 -0.89 -41.00 32.53
N SER A 130 -1.16 -39.80 32.00
CA SER A 130 -2.47 -39.34 31.55
C SER A 130 -3.06 -40.27 30.45
N PRO A 131 -4.39 -40.31 30.26
CA PRO A 131 -5.02 -41.12 29.21
C PRO A 131 -4.46 -40.81 27.80
N THR A 132 -4.20 -39.52 27.53
CA THR A 132 -3.62 -39.04 26.27
C THR A 132 -2.23 -39.62 26.04
N MET A 133 -1.37 -39.54 27.07
CA MET A 133 0.01 -39.98 26.94
C MET A 133 0.15 -41.51 26.95
N ARG A 134 -0.79 -42.25 27.56
CA ARG A 134 -0.88 -43.72 27.42
C ARG A 134 -1.17 -44.13 25.97
N ILE A 135 -2.12 -43.46 25.31
CA ILE A 135 -2.44 -43.71 23.89
C ILE A 135 -1.22 -43.43 23.01
N ILE A 136 -0.47 -42.39 23.33
CA ILE A 136 0.77 -42.04 22.65
C ILE A 136 1.81 -43.13 22.90
N ALA A 137 2.15 -43.43 24.15
CA ALA A 137 3.09 -44.47 24.53
C ALA A 137 2.84 -45.80 23.82
N ASP A 138 1.59 -46.27 23.77
CA ASP A 138 1.20 -47.51 23.09
C ASP A 138 1.42 -47.41 21.57
N LYS A 139 1.02 -46.32 20.92
CA LYS A 139 1.19 -46.14 19.47
C LYS A 139 2.65 -45.93 19.07
N PHE A 140 3.47 -45.39 19.97
CA PHE A 140 4.89 -45.14 19.77
C PHE A 140 5.78 -46.28 20.24
N LEU A 141 5.19 -47.33 20.84
CA LEU A 141 5.91 -48.42 21.50
C LEU A 141 6.89 -47.92 22.58
N ALA A 142 6.62 -46.76 23.19
CA ALA A 142 7.48 -46.19 24.22
C ALA A 142 7.12 -46.80 25.58
N ARG A 143 8.04 -47.55 26.21
CA ARG A 143 7.86 -48.06 27.57
C ARG A 143 8.50 -47.13 28.60
N SER A 144 9.73 -46.70 28.36
CA SER A 144 10.44 -45.72 29.17
C SER A 144 10.79 -44.50 28.32
N VAL A 145 10.75 -43.29 28.89
CA VAL A 145 11.12 -42.06 28.17
C VAL A 145 11.91 -41.10 29.06
N LEU A 146 12.90 -40.44 28.49
CA LEU A 146 13.54 -39.28 29.06
C LEU A 146 13.00 -38.04 28.35
N LEU A 147 12.30 -37.18 29.10
CA LEU A 147 11.76 -35.92 28.61
C LEU A 147 12.65 -34.77 29.07
N VAL A 148 12.94 -33.86 28.15
CA VAL A 148 13.71 -32.64 28.38
C VAL A 148 12.90 -31.46 27.86
N ALA A 149 12.63 -30.47 28.70
CA ALA A 149 12.02 -29.22 28.26
C ALA A 149 13.08 -28.33 27.59
N LEU A 150 12.73 -27.76 26.43
CA LEU A 150 13.56 -26.81 25.71
C LEU A 150 13.15 -25.41 26.14
N ILE A 151 13.88 -24.81 27.07
CA ILE A 151 13.52 -23.51 27.68
C ILE A 151 14.60 -22.48 27.39
N ARG A 152 14.15 -21.27 27.06
CA ARG A 152 15.01 -20.09 26.91
C ARG A 152 14.40 -18.92 27.66
N GLU A 153 15.17 -18.27 28.51
CA GLU A 153 14.75 -17.07 29.24
C GLU A 153 13.43 -17.25 30.03
N GLY A 154 13.25 -18.46 30.59
CA GLY A 154 12.06 -18.83 31.36
C GLY A 154 10.82 -19.17 30.52
N GLN A 155 10.93 -19.16 29.18
CA GLN A 155 9.83 -19.52 28.27
C GLN A 155 10.06 -20.92 27.67
N PRO A 156 9.05 -21.81 27.72
CA PRO A 156 9.12 -23.12 27.08
C PRO A 156 8.98 -22.98 25.56
N LEU A 157 10.03 -23.33 24.82
CA LEU A 157 10.02 -23.34 23.34
C LEU A 157 9.56 -24.69 22.77
N GLY A 158 9.70 -25.76 23.54
CA GLY A 158 9.44 -27.11 23.06
C GLY A 158 9.79 -28.21 24.05
N LEU A 159 9.70 -29.44 23.57
CA LEU A 159 10.02 -30.67 24.29
C LEU A 159 10.90 -31.55 23.42
N MET A 160 11.87 -32.22 24.04
CA MET A 160 12.67 -33.27 23.45
C MET A 160 12.45 -34.57 24.22
N SER A 161 12.17 -35.66 23.52
CA SER A 161 12.03 -36.99 24.12
C SER A 161 13.08 -37.94 23.57
N LEU A 162 13.66 -38.75 24.46
CA LEU A 162 14.57 -39.83 24.12
C LEU A 162 14.00 -41.15 24.63
N ASP A 163 14.01 -42.19 23.80
CA ASP A 163 13.55 -43.51 24.19
C ASP A 163 14.07 -44.63 23.28
N ASN A 164 13.86 -45.88 23.73
CA ASN A 164 14.15 -47.10 22.98
C ASN A 164 12.83 -47.85 22.74
N PRO A 165 12.25 -47.75 21.53
CA PRO A 165 10.95 -48.36 21.24
C PRO A 165 10.92 -49.87 21.52
N GLY A 166 9.90 -50.33 22.23
CA GLY A 166 9.70 -51.75 22.59
C GLY A 166 10.50 -52.24 23.79
N GLU A 167 11.43 -51.44 24.30
CA GLU A 167 12.34 -51.81 25.40
C GLU A 167 12.15 -50.89 26.61
N THR A 168 12.42 -51.43 27.80
CA THR A 168 12.52 -50.61 29.02
C THR A 168 13.98 -50.23 29.22
N CYS A 169 14.25 -48.93 29.29
CA CYS A 169 15.58 -48.37 29.45
C CYS A 169 15.67 -47.58 30.76
N HIS A 170 16.76 -47.78 31.51
CA HIS A 170 17.11 -46.93 32.64
C HIS A 170 18.16 -45.91 32.17
N PHE A 171 17.82 -44.62 32.24
CA PHE A 171 18.72 -43.54 31.85
C PHE A 171 19.71 -43.24 32.99
N SER A 172 21.00 -43.41 32.74
CA SER A 172 22.05 -43.10 33.73
C SER A 172 22.08 -41.60 34.05
N ALA A 173 22.66 -41.24 35.20
CA ALA A 173 22.84 -39.83 35.58
C ALA A 173 23.65 -39.04 34.53
N GLU A 174 24.67 -39.69 33.93
CA GLU A 174 25.47 -39.11 32.84
C GLU A 174 24.62 -38.86 31.58
N GLN A 175 23.77 -39.81 31.18
CA GLN A 175 22.86 -39.64 30.04
C GLN A 175 21.85 -38.51 30.28
N GLN A 176 21.31 -38.40 31.50
CA GLN A 176 20.38 -37.33 31.86
C GLN A 176 21.06 -35.96 31.83
N GLN A 177 22.28 -35.85 32.37
CA GLN A 177 23.06 -34.61 32.34
C GLN A 177 23.39 -34.18 30.91
N LEU A 178 23.81 -35.12 30.07
CA LEU A 178 24.12 -34.88 28.67
C LEU A 178 22.87 -34.44 27.87
N ALA A 179 21.75 -35.15 28.04
CA ALA A 179 20.49 -34.79 27.38
C ALA A 179 19.98 -33.40 27.81
N ARG A 180 20.13 -33.05 29.09
CA ARG A 180 19.84 -31.71 29.61
C ARG A 180 20.71 -30.64 28.96
N ALA A 181 22.02 -30.86 28.92
CA ALA A 181 22.95 -29.91 28.32
C ALA A 181 22.70 -29.73 26.81
N ILE A 182 22.41 -30.82 26.10
CA ILE A 182 22.00 -30.77 24.68
C ILE A 182 20.68 -29.99 24.52
N GLY A 183 19.69 -30.24 25.38
CA GLY A 183 18.41 -29.52 25.38
C GLY A 183 18.59 -28.01 25.59
N GLN A 184 19.50 -27.59 26.46
CA GLN A 184 19.84 -26.19 26.67
C GLN A 184 20.46 -25.54 25.42
N GLN A 185 21.42 -26.21 24.77
CA GLN A 185 22.03 -25.71 23.53
C GLN A 185 21.02 -25.67 22.38
N ALA A 186 20.16 -26.69 22.28
CA ALA A 186 19.07 -26.74 21.32
C ALA A 186 18.10 -25.57 21.48
N ALA A 187 17.67 -25.28 22.73
CA ALA A 187 16.78 -24.17 23.01
C ALA A 187 17.37 -22.83 22.53
N ILE A 188 18.68 -22.61 22.71
CA ILE A 188 19.38 -21.41 22.21
C ILE A 188 19.33 -21.35 20.69
N ALA A 189 19.72 -22.41 20.00
CA ALA A 189 19.77 -22.43 18.54
C ALA A 189 18.39 -22.27 17.90
N ILE A 190 17.37 -22.95 18.45
CA ILE A 190 15.98 -22.84 18.01
C ILE A 190 15.45 -21.42 18.19
N HIS A 191 15.70 -20.81 19.36
CA HIS A 191 15.29 -19.44 19.64
C HIS A 191 15.93 -18.44 18.67
N ASN A 192 17.24 -18.55 18.45
CA ASN A 192 17.97 -17.68 17.54
C ASN A 192 17.46 -17.81 16.10
N ALA A 193 17.22 -19.04 15.63
CA ALA A 193 16.67 -19.28 14.30
C ALA A 193 15.24 -18.70 14.16
N HIS A 194 14.40 -18.84 15.18
CA HIS A 194 13.06 -18.26 15.19
C HIS A 194 13.10 -16.73 15.14
N LEU A 195 13.92 -16.09 16.00
CA LEU A 195 14.12 -14.64 16.00
C LEU A 195 14.63 -14.14 14.64
N TYR A 196 15.60 -14.85 14.05
CA TYR A 196 16.14 -14.49 12.74
C TYR A 196 15.07 -14.56 11.64
N GLN A 197 14.26 -15.63 11.62
CA GLN A 197 13.16 -15.77 10.66
C GLN A 197 12.09 -14.69 10.84
N GLN A 198 11.73 -14.37 12.08
CA GLN A 198 10.80 -13.28 12.37
C GLN A 198 11.36 -11.94 11.87
N ALA A 199 12.59 -11.60 12.23
CA ALA A 199 13.24 -10.38 11.79
C ALA A 199 13.35 -10.29 10.26
N GLN A 200 13.66 -11.40 9.58
CA GLN A 200 13.70 -11.46 8.12
C GLN A 200 12.32 -11.26 7.49
N SER A 201 11.28 -11.82 8.08
CA SER A 201 9.89 -11.64 7.63
C SER A 201 9.42 -10.19 7.81
N GLU A 202 9.68 -9.60 8.97
CA GLU A 202 9.37 -8.19 9.26
C GLU A 202 10.12 -7.25 8.34
N ARG A 203 11.42 -7.49 8.11
CA ARG A 203 12.22 -6.73 7.15
C ARG A 203 11.65 -6.78 5.74
N LYS A 204 11.33 -7.99 5.22
CA LYS A 204 10.68 -8.13 3.90
C LYS A 204 9.34 -7.39 3.84
N ARG A 205 8.58 -7.39 4.94
CA ARG A 205 7.31 -6.64 5.03
C ARG A 205 7.56 -5.13 4.97
N ALA A 206 8.55 -4.63 5.70
CA ALA A 206 8.92 -3.22 5.70
C ALA A 206 9.44 -2.75 4.34
N GLU A 207 10.31 -3.53 3.69
CA GLU A 207 10.83 -3.26 2.33
C GLU A 207 9.68 -3.10 1.33
N ARG A 208 8.70 -4.02 1.33
CA ARG A 208 7.50 -3.91 0.48
C ARG A 208 6.68 -2.65 0.76
N LEU A 209 6.55 -2.23 2.03
CA LEU A 209 5.83 -1.01 2.39
C LEU A 209 6.56 0.25 1.91
N ILE A 210 7.90 0.26 1.96
CA ILE A 210 8.73 1.36 1.46
C ILE A 210 8.61 1.47 -0.06
N GLU A 211 8.75 0.35 -0.80
CA GLU A 211 8.58 0.32 -2.25
C GLU A 211 7.19 0.83 -2.67
N ARG A 212 6.16 0.43 -1.92
CA ARG A 212 4.79 0.90 -2.10
C ARG A 212 4.68 2.42 -1.91
N ALA A 213 5.21 2.94 -0.81
CA ALA A 213 5.18 4.37 -0.50
C ALA A 213 5.96 5.20 -1.53
N GLN A 214 7.11 4.71 -1.99
CA GLN A 214 7.90 5.36 -3.04
C GLN A 214 7.14 5.42 -4.37
N SER A 215 6.44 4.35 -4.73
CA SER A 215 5.61 4.31 -5.94
C SER A 215 4.49 5.35 -5.89
N ILE A 216 3.76 5.41 -4.77
CA ILE A 216 2.69 6.40 -4.56
C ILE A 216 3.27 7.82 -4.58
N TYR A 217 4.42 8.03 -3.94
CA TYR A 217 5.09 9.34 -3.90
C TYR A 217 5.51 9.80 -5.29
N LYS A 218 6.05 8.92 -6.14
CA LYS A 218 6.42 9.26 -7.52
C LYS A 218 5.22 9.72 -8.34
N VAL A 219 4.09 9.03 -8.24
CA VAL A 219 2.85 9.45 -8.90
C VAL A 219 2.40 10.80 -8.35
N ALA A 220 2.33 10.97 -7.02
CA ALA A 220 1.94 12.22 -6.38
C ALA A 220 2.86 13.42 -6.73
N MET A 221 4.15 13.17 -6.94
CA MET A 221 5.10 14.19 -7.39
C MET A 221 4.86 14.58 -8.85
N ALA A 222 4.65 13.62 -9.75
CA ALA A 222 4.32 13.89 -11.14
C ALA A 222 3.03 14.72 -11.27
N VAL A 223 2.03 14.45 -10.42
CA VAL A 223 0.80 15.27 -10.33
C VAL A 223 1.10 16.73 -9.96
N ASN A 224 2.08 16.95 -9.08
CA ASN A 224 2.40 18.27 -8.53
C ASN A 224 3.43 19.06 -9.35
N SER A 225 4.26 18.41 -10.16
CA SER A 225 5.32 19.06 -10.96
C SER A 225 4.81 19.80 -12.19
N GLY A 226 3.52 19.67 -12.54
CA GLY A 226 2.95 20.26 -13.76
C GLY A 226 3.32 19.49 -15.02
N GLU A 227 3.71 18.22 -14.88
CA GLU A 227 3.87 17.30 -16.01
C GLU A 227 2.56 17.10 -16.77
N ASP A 228 2.67 16.76 -18.05
CA ASP A 228 1.53 16.39 -18.87
C ASP A 228 0.79 15.18 -18.25
N LEU A 229 -0.55 15.25 -18.23
CA LEU A 229 -1.42 14.23 -17.67
C LEU A 229 -1.09 12.85 -18.25
N THR A 230 -0.77 12.77 -19.54
CA THR A 230 -0.35 11.54 -20.22
C THR A 230 0.83 10.88 -19.50
N LYS A 231 1.85 11.66 -19.13
CA LYS A 231 3.06 11.15 -18.45
C LYS A 231 2.77 10.68 -17.03
N VAL A 232 1.92 11.40 -16.30
CA VAL A 232 1.48 11.02 -14.96
C VAL A 232 0.75 9.67 -14.99
N LEU A 233 -0.17 9.51 -15.94
CA LEU A 233 -0.93 8.27 -16.10
C LEU A 233 -0.05 7.11 -16.58
N GLU A 234 0.97 7.37 -17.40
CA GLU A 234 2.00 6.37 -17.75
C GLU A 234 2.73 5.84 -16.51
N ILE A 235 3.28 6.73 -15.69
CA ILE A 235 3.99 6.38 -14.45
C ILE A 235 3.07 5.60 -13.51
N ALA A 236 1.82 6.03 -13.37
CA ALA A 236 0.84 5.34 -12.53
C ALA A 236 0.53 3.92 -13.04
N THR A 237 0.42 3.74 -14.36
CA THR A 237 0.17 2.43 -14.98
C THR A 237 1.33 1.47 -14.73
N GLU A 238 2.58 1.94 -14.87
CA GLU A 238 3.77 1.14 -14.57
C GLU A 238 3.84 0.71 -13.10
N HIS A 239 3.48 1.61 -12.18
CA HIS A 239 3.43 1.30 -10.76
C HIS A 239 2.29 0.35 -10.41
N LEU A 240 1.11 0.49 -11.02
CA LEU A 240 0.01 -0.46 -10.87
C LEU A 240 0.43 -1.86 -11.35
N GLU A 241 1.04 -1.98 -12.52
CA GLU A 241 1.54 -3.26 -13.05
C GLU A 241 2.51 -3.93 -12.07
N SER A 242 3.56 -3.21 -11.65
CA SER A 242 4.61 -3.74 -10.78
C SER A 242 4.09 -4.07 -9.39
N GLY A 243 3.41 -3.13 -8.71
CA GLY A 243 2.98 -3.34 -7.33
C GLY A 243 1.73 -4.22 -7.17
N LEU A 244 0.96 -4.43 -8.25
CA LEU A 244 -0.11 -5.43 -8.29
C LEU A 244 0.35 -6.79 -8.81
N GLU A 245 1.60 -6.91 -9.27
CA GLU A 245 2.13 -8.10 -9.94
C GLU A 245 1.22 -8.57 -11.08
N ALA A 246 0.70 -7.60 -11.84
CA ALA A 246 -0.21 -7.82 -12.96
C ALA A 246 0.59 -8.06 -14.26
N VAL A 247 -0.06 -8.65 -15.26
CA VAL A 247 0.54 -8.85 -16.60
C VAL A 247 0.58 -7.52 -17.37
N GLY A 248 -0.36 -6.64 -17.06
CA GLY A 248 -0.48 -5.31 -17.61
C GLY A 248 -1.52 -4.51 -16.83
N ALA A 249 -1.44 -3.20 -16.99
CA ALA A 249 -2.41 -2.27 -16.45
C ALA A 249 -2.76 -1.22 -17.51
N THR A 250 -3.92 -0.59 -17.37
CA THR A 250 -4.34 0.56 -18.18
C THR A 250 -5.29 1.42 -17.37
N ILE A 251 -5.43 2.68 -17.77
CA ILE A 251 -6.35 3.62 -17.14
C ILE A 251 -7.36 4.08 -18.19
N ALA A 252 -8.65 4.01 -17.90
CA ALA A 252 -9.71 4.56 -18.71
C ALA A 252 -10.26 5.84 -18.07
N LEU A 253 -10.45 6.89 -18.86
CA LEU A 253 -11.12 8.11 -18.43
C LEU A 253 -12.61 8.01 -18.74
N LEU A 254 -13.44 8.47 -17.81
CA LEU A 254 -14.89 8.58 -18.00
C LEU A 254 -15.22 10.01 -18.43
N ASP A 255 -15.88 10.13 -19.58
CA ASP A 255 -16.40 11.42 -20.05
C ASP A 255 -17.82 11.71 -19.56
N ASP A 256 -18.34 12.89 -19.91
CA ASP A 256 -19.68 13.33 -19.50
C ASP A 256 -20.80 12.53 -20.18
N ASP A 257 -20.53 11.87 -21.31
CA ASP A 257 -21.45 10.98 -22.03
C ASP A 257 -21.43 9.54 -21.49
N SER A 258 -20.76 9.31 -20.34
CA SER A 258 -20.60 8.00 -19.71
C SER A 258 -19.84 6.97 -20.56
N MET A 259 -18.95 7.44 -21.43
CA MET A 259 -18.09 6.61 -22.26
C MET A 259 -16.68 6.53 -21.66
N LEU A 260 -16.06 5.35 -21.80
CA LEU A 260 -14.70 5.13 -21.35
C LEU A 260 -13.70 5.26 -22.49
N THR A 261 -12.71 6.14 -22.32
CA THR A 261 -11.59 6.26 -23.26
C THR A 261 -10.31 5.75 -22.61
N LEU A 262 -9.64 4.78 -23.23
CA LEU A 262 -8.38 4.26 -22.72
C LEU A 262 -7.25 5.27 -22.85
N VAL A 263 -6.45 5.32 -21.81
CA VAL A 263 -5.18 6.05 -21.73
C VAL A 263 -4.08 5.05 -21.43
N ASN A 264 -2.98 5.19 -22.17
CA ASN A 264 -1.80 4.35 -22.08
C ASN A 264 -2.11 2.85 -22.31
N THR A 265 -2.04 2.43 -23.57
CA THR A 265 -2.35 1.07 -24.02
C THR A 265 -1.10 0.26 -24.38
N ASN A 266 0.11 0.78 -24.11
CA ASN A 266 1.37 0.29 -24.66
C ASN A 266 1.77 -1.14 -24.26
N LYS A 267 1.14 -1.70 -23.21
CA LYS A 267 1.41 -3.06 -22.71
C LYS A 267 0.18 -3.98 -22.72
N LEU A 268 -0.92 -3.55 -23.32
CA LEU A 268 -2.06 -4.43 -23.51
C LEU A 268 -1.72 -5.45 -24.61
N SER A 269 -2.20 -6.68 -24.45
CA SER A 269 -1.94 -7.76 -25.42
C SER A 269 -2.73 -7.59 -26.74
N ALA A 270 -3.63 -6.61 -26.78
CA ALA A 270 -4.48 -6.32 -27.92
C ALA A 270 -3.77 -5.50 -29.01
N PRO A 271 -4.12 -5.65 -30.30
CA PRO A 271 -3.65 -4.80 -31.39
C PRO A 271 -4.00 -3.31 -31.17
N ALA A 272 -3.07 -2.41 -31.51
CA ALA A 272 -3.25 -0.96 -31.37
C ALA A 272 -4.53 -0.42 -32.06
N SER A 273 -4.94 -1.01 -33.20
CA SER A 273 -6.15 -0.63 -33.92
C SER A 273 -7.46 -1.03 -33.23
N GLN A 274 -7.43 -2.05 -32.36
CA GLN A 274 -8.58 -2.43 -31.54
C GLN A 274 -8.66 -1.54 -30.29
N LEU A 275 -7.51 -1.19 -29.73
CA LEU A 275 -7.38 -0.32 -28.56
C LEU A 275 -7.84 1.11 -28.84
N SER A 276 -7.56 1.64 -30.03
CA SER A 276 -8.01 2.99 -30.45
C SER A 276 -9.52 3.12 -30.62
N ASN A 277 -10.23 1.99 -30.79
CA ASN A 277 -11.68 1.97 -30.96
C ASN A 277 -12.41 1.55 -29.67
N PHE A 278 -11.69 1.33 -28.58
CA PHE A 278 -12.28 0.92 -27.31
C PHE A 278 -12.93 2.13 -26.62
N THR A 279 -14.23 2.28 -26.86
CA THR A 279 -15.08 3.32 -26.27
C THR A 279 -16.42 2.72 -25.81
N PRO A 280 -16.44 1.82 -24.81
CA PRO A 280 -17.68 1.24 -24.32
C PRO A 280 -18.45 2.25 -23.47
N PHE A 281 -19.79 2.12 -23.47
CA PHE A 281 -20.61 2.82 -22.50
C PHE A 281 -20.45 2.17 -21.13
N LEU A 282 -20.47 2.97 -20.07
CA LEU A 282 -20.44 2.49 -18.69
C LEU A 282 -21.61 1.53 -18.39
N SER A 283 -22.74 1.65 -19.09
CA SER A 283 -23.88 0.74 -19.01
C SER A 283 -23.56 -0.70 -19.44
N ASP A 284 -22.55 -0.89 -20.27
CA ASP A 284 -22.13 -2.19 -20.78
C ASP A 284 -21.14 -2.90 -19.83
N LEU A 285 -20.76 -2.23 -18.73
CA LEU A 285 -19.76 -2.66 -17.75
C LEU A 285 -20.35 -2.67 -16.33
N PRO A 286 -21.16 -3.69 -15.97
CA PRO A 286 -21.88 -3.74 -14.71
C PRO A 286 -20.95 -3.75 -13.48
N HIS A 287 -19.78 -4.40 -13.54
CA HIS A 287 -18.86 -4.39 -12.40
C HIS A 287 -18.13 -3.05 -12.24
N CYS A 288 -17.99 -2.26 -13.31
CA CYS A 288 -17.53 -0.87 -13.19
C CYS A 288 -18.58 -0.01 -12.46
N GLN A 289 -19.87 -0.18 -12.76
CA GLN A 289 -20.96 0.48 -12.05
C GLN A 289 -21.02 0.04 -10.58
N GLU A 290 -20.87 -1.25 -10.31
CA GLU A 290 -20.81 -1.78 -8.95
C GLU A 290 -19.64 -1.18 -8.16
N ALA A 291 -18.45 -1.09 -8.76
CA ALA A 291 -17.28 -0.50 -8.13
C ALA A 291 -17.51 0.98 -7.77
N ILE A 292 -18.22 1.75 -8.61
CA ILE A 292 -18.64 3.13 -8.29
C ILE A 292 -19.61 3.13 -7.10
N LEU A 293 -20.67 2.34 -7.17
CA LEU A 293 -21.73 2.28 -6.15
C LEU A 293 -21.18 1.92 -4.77
N GLN A 294 -20.26 0.96 -4.72
CA GLN A 294 -19.60 0.54 -3.48
C GLN A 294 -18.46 1.49 -3.07
N SER A 295 -17.99 2.32 -4.01
CA SER A 295 -16.77 3.13 -3.88
C SER A 295 -15.57 2.28 -3.44
N SER A 296 -15.44 1.10 -4.05
CA SER A 296 -14.41 0.12 -3.74
C SER A 296 -13.94 -0.62 -4.98
N SER A 297 -12.67 -1.02 -4.97
CA SER A 297 -12.09 -1.84 -6.02
C SER A 297 -12.66 -3.25 -5.99
N LEU A 298 -12.92 -3.82 -7.17
CA LEU A 298 -13.45 -5.17 -7.36
C LEU A 298 -12.44 -6.04 -8.10
N PHE A 299 -12.38 -7.33 -7.76
CA PHE A 299 -11.63 -8.30 -8.56
C PHE A 299 -12.63 -9.29 -9.14
N ILE A 300 -12.64 -9.39 -10.46
CA ILE A 300 -13.56 -10.24 -11.21
C ILE A 300 -12.78 -11.23 -12.05
N THR A 301 -13.27 -12.46 -12.10
CA THR A 301 -12.75 -13.51 -12.97
C THR A 301 -13.64 -13.66 -14.21
N GLY A 302 -13.09 -14.18 -15.31
CA GLY A 302 -13.80 -14.21 -16.60
C GLY A 302 -15.06 -15.10 -16.67
N ASP A 303 -15.33 -15.87 -15.61
CA ASP A 303 -16.57 -16.62 -15.37
C ASP A 303 -17.65 -15.80 -14.65
N GLN A 304 -17.28 -14.70 -14.00
CA GLN A 304 -18.19 -13.77 -13.32
C GLN A 304 -18.70 -12.65 -14.24
N MET A 305 -18.02 -12.39 -15.36
CA MET A 305 -18.37 -11.34 -16.32
C MET A 305 -19.62 -11.67 -17.14
N GLU A 306 -20.46 -10.66 -17.40
CA GLU A 306 -21.59 -10.75 -18.33
C GLU A 306 -21.12 -10.78 -19.80
N GLU A 307 -21.97 -11.21 -20.75
CA GLU A 307 -21.57 -11.37 -22.17
C GLU A 307 -20.99 -10.10 -22.80
N GLY A 308 -21.61 -8.93 -22.56
CA GLY A 308 -21.15 -7.65 -23.09
C GLY A 308 -19.81 -7.21 -22.50
N GLU A 309 -19.71 -7.24 -21.16
CA GLU A 309 -18.50 -6.89 -20.42
C GLU A 309 -17.32 -7.81 -20.74
N LYS A 310 -17.60 -9.11 -20.87
CA LYS A 310 -16.61 -10.11 -21.26
C LYS A 310 -16.07 -9.85 -22.66
N ALA A 311 -16.92 -9.45 -23.60
CA ALA A 311 -16.46 -9.07 -24.94
C ALA A 311 -15.53 -7.85 -24.88
N CYS A 312 -15.85 -6.84 -24.07
CA CYS A 312 -14.99 -5.68 -23.85
C CYS A 312 -13.63 -6.07 -23.26
N PHE A 313 -13.58 -6.80 -22.15
CA PHE A 313 -12.30 -7.18 -21.54
C PHE A 313 -11.49 -8.15 -22.41
N GLN A 314 -12.14 -9.04 -23.15
CA GLN A 314 -11.45 -9.90 -24.13
C GLN A 314 -10.81 -9.10 -25.26
N GLN A 315 -11.45 -8.02 -25.74
CA GLN A 315 -10.81 -7.10 -26.70
C GLN A 315 -9.54 -6.47 -26.14
N LEU A 316 -9.44 -6.28 -24.82
CA LEU A 316 -8.24 -5.79 -24.15
C LEU A 316 -7.22 -6.89 -23.82
N GLY A 317 -7.51 -8.15 -24.15
CA GLY A 317 -6.69 -9.30 -23.74
C GLY A 317 -6.72 -9.55 -22.23
N MET A 318 -7.82 -9.17 -21.57
CA MET A 318 -8.01 -9.30 -20.13
C MET A 318 -9.04 -10.39 -19.82
N GLU A 319 -8.71 -11.28 -18.88
CA GLU A 319 -9.62 -12.36 -18.46
C GLU A 319 -9.96 -12.29 -16.98
N ASN A 320 -8.96 -12.06 -16.12
CA ASN A 320 -9.16 -11.78 -14.70
C ASN A 320 -8.69 -10.35 -14.45
N VAL A 321 -9.57 -9.51 -13.91
CA VAL A 321 -9.36 -8.05 -13.86
C VAL A 321 -9.61 -7.55 -12.46
N ILE A 322 -8.70 -6.71 -11.96
CA ILE A 322 -9.03 -5.80 -10.87
C ILE A 322 -9.52 -4.47 -11.47
N ILE A 323 -10.71 -4.06 -11.06
CA ILE A 323 -11.35 -2.80 -11.42
C ILE A 323 -11.18 -1.85 -10.24
N VAL A 324 -10.56 -0.71 -10.48
CA VAL A 324 -10.28 0.28 -9.44
C VAL A 324 -10.88 1.62 -9.88
N PRO A 325 -11.95 2.10 -9.23
CA PRO A 325 -12.55 3.38 -9.61
C PRO A 325 -11.65 4.56 -9.22
N LEU A 326 -11.54 5.54 -10.12
CA LEU A 326 -10.83 6.80 -9.91
C LEU A 326 -11.84 7.82 -9.36
N ILE A 327 -11.87 8.02 -8.05
CA ILE A 327 -12.88 8.85 -7.39
C ILE A 327 -12.26 10.16 -6.89
N VAL A 328 -12.89 11.28 -7.24
CA VAL A 328 -12.58 12.64 -6.79
C VAL A 328 -13.63 13.08 -5.77
N GLY A 329 -13.24 13.85 -4.76
CA GLY A 329 -14.13 14.32 -3.69
C GLY A 329 -13.99 13.48 -2.41
N ALA A 330 -14.08 14.15 -1.26
CA ALA A 330 -13.65 13.58 0.01
C ALA A 330 -14.52 12.41 0.50
N ARG A 331 -13.94 11.22 0.62
CA ARG A 331 -14.12 10.45 1.86
C ARG A 331 -13.00 10.85 2.81
N SER A 332 -13.35 11.61 3.86
CA SER A 332 -12.51 11.72 5.04
C SER A 332 -12.33 10.32 5.64
N GLN A 333 -11.26 9.65 5.25
CA GLN A 333 -10.71 8.52 6.00
C GLN A 333 -9.62 9.06 6.90
N ASN A 334 -9.97 9.91 7.86
CA ASN A 334 -9.21 10.13 9.11
C ASN A 334 -10.08 10.90 10.11
N GLY A 335 -10.31 10.29 11.28
CA GLY A 335 -11.19 10.80 12.33
C GLY A 335 -10.65 12.02 13.09
N TYR A 336 -10.56 13.17 12.44
CA TYR A 336 -10.49 14.46 13.11
C TYR A 336 -11.47 15.45 12.48
N GLN A 337 -12.61 15.63 13.16
CA GLN A 337 -13.55 16.71 12.90
C GLN A 337 -12.88 18.04 13.26
N PHE A 338 -12.53 18.85 12.26
CA PHE A 338 -12.50 20.29 12.46
C PHE A 338 -13.91 20.82 12.24
N ALA A 339 -14.57 21.13 13.35
CA ALA A 339 -15.84 21.84 13.36
C ALA A 339 -15.59 23.33 13.10
N THR A 340 -15.75 23.78 11.86
CA THR A 340 -16.28 25.12 11.56
C THR A 340 -16.96 25.13 10.19
N GLY A 341 -18.22 25.57 10.20
CA GLY A 341 -19.22 25.53 9.14
C GLY A 341 -18.85 26.04 7.74
N LYS A 342 -19.60 25.48 6.79
CA LYS A 342 -19.68 25.69 5.33
C LYS A 342 -18.64 24.94 4.51
N LEU A 343 -18.88 23.63 4.32
CA LEU A 343 -18.39 22.88 3.16
C LEU A 343 -19.61 22.50 2.32
N SER A 344 -19.62 22.97 1.09
CA SER A 344 -20.45 22.44 0.00
C SER A 344 -20.31 20.92 -0.04
N HIS A 345 -21.42 20.21 -0.21
CA HIS A 345 -21.39 18.79 -0.54
C HIS A 345 -20.72 18.62 -1.92
N GLU A 346 -19.40 18.43 -1.95
CA GLU A 346 -18.73 17.86 -3.13
C GLU A 346 -19.08 16.38 -3.15
N GLU A 347 -20.07 16.02 -3.96
CA GLU A 347 -20.43 14.62 -4.21
C GLU A 347 -19.22 13.89 -4.80
N ALA A 348 -18.91 12.72 -4.26
CA ALA A 348 -17.81 11.89 -4.75
C ALA A 348 -18.09 11.51 -6.22
N ARG A 349 -17.23 11.93 -7.13
CA ARG A 349 -17.39 11.76 -8.58
C ARG A 349 -16.36 10.77 -9.11
N CYS A 350 -16.81 9.77 -9.86
CA CYS A 350 -15.91 8.89 -10.60
C CYS A 350 -15.44 9.60 -11.88
N VAL A 351 -14.13 9.69 -12.10
CA VAL A 351 -13.53 10.29 -13.31
C VAL A 351 -12.91 9.24 -14.25
N GLY A 352 -13.02 7.96 -13.89
CA GLY A 352 -12.48 6.86 -14.69
C GLY A 352 -12.19 5.61 -13.88
N PHE A 353 -11.45 4.68 -14.47
CA PHE A 353 -11.08 3.41 -13.86
C PHE A 353 -9.63 3.06 -14.18
N ALA A 354 -8.94 2.45 -13.23
CA ALA A 354 -7.74 1.69 -13.50
C ALA A 354 -8.09 0.20 -13.58
N PHE A 355 -7.56 -0.46 -14.60
CA PHE A 355 -7.71 -1.90 -14.82
C PHE A 355 -6.34 -2.56 -14.77
N ALA A 356 -6.22 -3.69 -14.07
CA ALA A 356 -5.02 -4.53 -14.15
C ALA A 356 -5.40 -6.00 -14.35
N ASN A 357 -4.71 -6.68 -15.26
CA ASN A 357 -5.06 -8.03 -15.68
C ASN A 357 -4.13 -9.10 -15.12
N TYR A 358 -4.69 -10.29 -14.93
CA TYR A 358 -3.99 -11.43 -14.35
C TYR A 358 -4.17 -12.70 -15.19
N PRO A 359 -3.21 -13.64 -15.13
CA PRO A 359 -3.36 -14.93 -15.79
C PRO A 359 -4.47 -15.77 -15.13
N ARG A 360 -4.99 -16.76 -15.86
CA ARG A 360 -6.09 -17.66 -15.43
C ARG A 360 -5.88 -18.34 -14.08
N SER A 361 -4.64 -18.51 -13.64
CA SER A 361 -4.30 -19.16 -12.37
C SER A 361 -4.58 -18.29 -11.14
N ARG A 362 -4.66 -16.95 -11.27
CA ARG A 362 -4.85 -16.06 -10.12
C ARG A 362 -6.33 -15.93 -9.79
N ARG A 363 -6.71 -16.32 -8.56
CA ARG A 363 -8.10 -16.30 -8.07
C ARG A 363 -8.36 -15.34 -6.91
N GLN A 364 -7.32 -14.74 -6.34
CA GLN A 364 -7.46 -13.85 -5.19
C GLN A 364 -6.42 -12.72 -5.22
N ILE A 365 -6.84 -11.56 -4.71
CA ILE A 365 -6.04 -10.36 -4.50
C ILE A 365 -5.95 -10.09 -3.01
N SER A 366 -4.75 -9.75 -2.52
CA SER A 366 -4.56 -9.46 -1.10
C SER A 366 -5.15 -8.09 -0.71
N ALA A 367 -5.55 -7.93 0.56
CA ALA A 367 -5.99 -6.63 1.09
C ALA A 367 -4.94 -5.51 0.89
N GLY A 368 -3.65 -5.87 0.94
CA GLY A 368 -2.55 -4.95 0.65
C GLY A 368 -2.58 -4.44 -0.79
N GLN A 369 -2.80 -5.32 -1.77
CA GLN A 369 -2.89 -4.95 -3.18
C GLN A 369 -4.11 -4.07 -3.47
N TYR A 370 -5.27 -4.36 -2.88
CA TYR A 370 -6.45 -3.49 -2.98
C TYR A 370 -6.16 -2.07 -2.49
N ALA A 371 -5.57 -1.96 -1.30
CA ALA A 371 -5.23 -0.66 -0.75
C ALA A 371 -4.21 0.07 -1.65
N TYR A 372 -3.25 -0.65 -2.24
CA TYR A 372 -2.22 -0.05 -3.10
C TYR A 372 -2.81 0.52 -4.38
N ALA A 373 -3.63 -0.28 -5.07
CA ALA A 373 -4.32 0.16 -6.27
C ALA A 373 -5.17 1.41 -6.01
N ARG A 374 -5.90 1.41 -4.89
CA ARG A 374 -6.73 2.54 -4.47
C ARG A 374 -5.91 3.81 -4.21
N ASP A 375 -4.74 3.69 -3.57
CA ASP A 375 -3.91 4.85 -3.28
C ASP A 375 -3.34 5.48 -4.57
N ILE A 376 -2.92 4.66 -5.54
CA ILE A 376 -2.51 5.16 -6.87
C ILE A 376 -3.70 5.77 -7.60
N ALA A 377 -4.84 5.09 -7.61
CA ALA A 377 -6.07 5.56 -8.23
C ALA A 377 -6.51 6.93 -7.68
N ALA A 378 -6.37 7.16 -6.37
CA ALA A 378 -6.66 8.46 -5.76
C ALA A 378 -5.73 9.57 -6.31
N GLN A 379 -4.45 9.28 -6.52
CA GLN A 379 -3.52 10.25 -7.11
C GLN A 379 -3.84 10.52 -8.59
N CYS A 380 -4.18 9.48 -9.35
CA CYS A 380 -4.63 9.63 -10.73
C CYS A 380 -5.91 10.47 -10.83
N ALA A 381 -6.90 10.19 -9.98
CA ALA A 381 -8.15 10.95 -9.93
C ALA A 381 -7.90 12.44 -9.67
N LEU A 382 -7.01 12.76 -8.72
CA LEU A 382 -6.59 14.14 -8.45
C LEU A 382 -5.88 14.78 -9.65
N ALA A 383 -5.02 14.04 -10.34
CA ALA A 383 -4.32 14.50 -11.54
C ALA A 383 -5.30 14.87 -12.66
N ILE A 384 -6.26 13.99 -12.91
CA ILE A 384 -7.29 14.15 -13.93
C ILE A 384 -8.16 15.37 -13.61
N GLU A 385 -8.61 15.51 -12.36
CA GLU A 385 -9.41 16.66 -11.95
C GLU A 385 -8.62 17.98 -12.10
N LYS A 386 -7.36 17.99 -11.66
CA LYS A 386 -6.49 19.16 -11.81
C LYS A 386 -6.31 19.55 -13.28
N ALA A 387 -6.06 18.58 -14.16
CA ALA A 387 -5.92 18.82 -15.60
C ALA A 387 -7.21 19.36 -16.22
N ARG A 388 -8.38 18.83 -15.82
CA ARG A 388 -9.69 19.31 -16.24
C ARG A 388 -9.91 20.78 -15.85
N ILE A 389 -9.70 21.12 -14.57
CA ILE A 389 -9.87 22.48 -14.06
C ILE A 389 -8.93 23.46 -14.76
N LEU A 390 -7.66 23.07 -14.98
CA LEU A 390 -6.72 23.91 -15.71
C LEU A 390 -7.17 24.17 -17.15
N SER A 391 -7.66 23.15 -17.85
CA SER A 391 -8.18 23.30 -19.21
C SER A 391 -9.41 24.21 -19.27
N GLU A 392 -10.34 24.09 -18.32
CA GLU A 392 -11.52 24.97 -18.21
C GLU A 392 -11.11 26.44 -18.00
N VAL A 393 -10.12 26.68 -17.13
CA VAL A 393 -9.59 28.04 -16.85
C VAL A 393 -8.92 28.62 -18.10
N GLU A 394 -8.13 27.83 -18.83
CA GLU A 394 -7.48 28.26 -20.08
C GLU A 394 -8.51 28.60 -21.17
N GLN A 395 -9.54 27.76 -21.35
CA GLN A 395 -10.62 28.01 -22.31
C GLN A 395 -11.42 29.27 -21.96
N ALA A 396 -11.76 29.45 -20.68
CA ALA A 396 -12.47 30.64 -20.21
C ALA A 396 -11.65 31.92 -20.43
N ALA A 397 -10.33 31.87 -20.19
CA ALA A 397 -9.42 32.99 -20.42
C ALA A 397 -9.29 33.33 -21.92
N ALA A 398 -9.22 32.32 -22.79
CA ALA A 398 -9.19 32.49 -24.24
C ALA A 398 -10.49 33.14 -24.74
N LEU A 399 -11.65 32.63 -24.31
CA LEU A 399 -12.96 33.17 -24.67
C LEU A 399 -13.14 34.62 -24.17
N ALA A 400 -12.72 34.92 -22.94
CA ALA A 400 -12.77 36.29 -22.41
C ALA A 400 -11.90 37.26 -23.22
N THR A 401 -10.74 36.80 -23.69
CA THR A 401 -9.83 37.58 -24.53
C THR A 401 -10.44 37.81 -25.93
N GLU A 402 -11.08 36.80 -26.52
CA GLU A 402 -11.79 36.94 -27.80
C GLU A 402 -12.97 37.91 -27.68
N HIS A 403 -13.78 37.81 -26.61
CA HIS A 403 -14.87 38.76 -26.35
C HIS A 403 -14.35 40.19 -26.15
N ALA A 404 -13.26 40.38 -25.40
CA ALA A 404 -12.65 41.69 -25.20
C ALA A 404 -12.17 42.30 -26.54
N ASN A 405 -11.47 41.51 -27.37
CA ASN A 405 -11.02 41.94 -28.69
C ASN A 405 -12.19 42.28 -29.62
N THR A 406 -13.25 41.48 -29.60
CA THR A 406 -14.48 41.72 -30.38
C THR A 406 -15.15 43.02 -29.95
N LEU A 407 -15.32 43.24 -28.64
CA LEU A 407 -15.90 44.48 -28.12
C LEU A 407 -15.06 45.69 -28.47
N GLU A 408 -13.72 45.59 -28.38
CA GLU A 408 -12.82 46.69 -28.76
C GLU A 408 -12.89 46.99 -30.26
N ALA A 409 -12.96 45.96 -31.11
CA ALA A 409 -13.12 46.13 -32.55
C ALA A 409 -14.45 46.78 -32.91
N VAL A 410 -15.56 46.31 -32.31
CA VAL A 410 -16.89 46.89 -32.50
C VAL A 410 -16.91 48.34 -32.02
N PHE A 411 -16.42 48.61 -30.80
CA PHE A 411 -16.33 49.95 -30.22
C PHE A 411 -15.57 50.91 -31.15
N ASN A 412 -14.43 50.47 -31.71
CA ASN A 412 -13.62 51.26 -32.63
C ASN A 412 -14.17 51.39 -34.04
N ALA A 413 -15.04 50.50 -34.49
CA ALA A 413 -15.70 50.55 -35.80
C ALA A 413 -16.96 51.43 -35.81
N MET A 414 -17.49 51.81 -34.65
CA MET A 414 -18.66 52.69 -34.56
C MET A 414 -18.38 54.05 -35.21
N SER A 415 -19.33 54.53 -36.02
CA SER A 415 -19.28 55.87 -36.63
C SER A 415 -19.55 57.01 -35.65
N GLU A 416 -20.11 56.70 -34.49
CA GLU A 416 -20.36 57.66 -33.41
C GLU A 416 -19.13 57.73 -32.51
N GLY A 417 -18.73 58.94 -32.10
CA GLY A 417 -17.64 59.11 -31.14
C GLY A 417 -18.13 58.81 -29.72
N ILE A 418 -17.61 57.75 -29.11
CA ILE A 418 -17.96 57.35 -27.74
C ILE A 418 -16.73 57.51 -26.84
N THR A 419 -16.93 58.23 -25.73
CA THR A 419 -15.94 58.42 -24.66
C THR A 419 -16.61 58.09 -23.33
N VAL A 420 -15.98 57.25 -22.52
CA VAL A 420 -16.44 56.86 -21.18
C VAL A 420 -15.51 57.45 -20.14
N LEU A 421 -16.08 58.05 -19.09
CA LEU A 421 -15.35 58.63 -17.97
C LEU A 421 -15.72 57.98 -16.63
N ASN A 422 -14.81 58.01 -15.66
CA ASN A 422 -15.13 57.67 -14.26
C ASN A 422 -15.81 58.84 -13.54
N GLN A 423 -16.22 58.62 -12.29
CA GLN A 423 -16.89 59.64 -11.47
C GLN A 423 -15.98 60.85 -11.17
N GLU A 424 -14.67 60.65 -11.25
CA GLU A 424 -13.64 61.68 -11.09
C GLU A 424 -13.37 62.47 -12.38
N GLY A 425 -14.05 62.14 -13.49
CA GLY A 425 -13.95 62.84 -14.77
C GLY A 425 -12.70 62.50 -15.59
N GLN A 426 -12.04 61.38 -15.33
CA GLN A 426 -10.95 60.83 -16.14
C GLN A 426 -11.50 59.94 -17.25
N ILE A 427 -10.89 60.01 -18.43
CA ILE A 427 -11.28 59.18 -19.58
C ILE A 427 -10.79 57.74 -19.37
N ILE A 428 -11.73 56.80 -19.26
CA ILE A 428 -11.45 55.37 -19.11
C ILE A 428 -11.21 54.73 -20.49
N MET A 429 -12.01 55.12 -21.48
CA MET A 429 -11.92 54.62 -22.86
C MET A 429 -12.53 55.62 -23.84
N SER A 430 -11.95 55.71 -25.03
CA SER A 430 -12.52 56.44 -26.18
C SER A 430 -12.37 55.60 -27.44
N ASN A 431 -13.37 55.60 -28.32
CA ASN A 431 -13.24 54.89 -29.58
C ASN A 431 -12.48 55.71 -30.63
N ARG A 432 -12.06 55.04 -31.72
CA ARG A 432 -11.31 55.66 -32.81
C ARG A 432 -11.99 56.92 -33.38
N THR A 433 -13.30 56.90 -33.51
CA THR A 433 -14.09 58.01 -34.04
C THR A 433 -14.09 59.22 -33.11
N ALA A 434 -14.22 59.02 -31.78
CA ALA A 434 -14.09 60.09 -30.79
C ALA A 434 -12.70 60.73 -30.82
N SER A 435 -11.65 59.91 -30.90
CA SER A 435 -10.28 60.38 -31.04
C SER A 435 -10.07 61.22 -32.30
N HIS A 436 -10.65 60.83 -33.42
CA HIS A 436 -10.57 61.60 -34.67
C HIS A 436 -11.36 62.93 -34.61
N PHE A 437 -12.51 62.96 -33.95
CA PHE A 437 -13.31 64.19 -33.84
C PHE A 437 -12.69 65.24 -32.91
N VAL A 438 -12.08 64.79 -31.82
CA VAL A 438 -11.63 65.66 -30.73
C VAL A 438 -10.09 65.82 -30.71
N ASP A 439 -9.38 65.21 -31.67
CA ASP A 439 -7.91 65.05 -31.70
C ASP A 439 -7.35 64.59 -30.34
N MET A 440 -8.12 63.73 -29.67
CA MET A 440 -7.80 63.20 -28.34
C MET A 440 -7.16 61.82 -28.43
N PRO A 441 -6.14 61.51 -27.62
CA PRO A 441 -5.59 60.17 -27.54
C PRO A 441 -6.65 59.17 -27.04
N VAL A 442 -6.65 57.97 -27.63
CA VAL A 442 -7.58 56.85 -27.36
C VAL A 442 -7.61 56.43 -25.88
N LYS A 443 -6.51 56.67 -25.14
CA LYS A 443 -6.39 56.49 -23.69
C LYS A 443 -5.59 57.65 -23.09
N THR A 444 -6.18 58.37 -22.12
CA THR A 444 -5.46 59.36 -21.31
C THR A 444 -5.92 59.29 -19.86
N LYS A 445 -4.98 59.38 -18.91
CA LYS A 445 -5.31 59.52 -17.47
C LYS A 445 -5.58 60.98 -17.08
N GLU A 446 -5.52 61.89 -18.06
CA GLU A 446 -5.78 63.31 -17.85
C GLU A 446 -7.25 63.53 -17.49
N PRO A 447 -7.56 64.27 -16.41
CA PRO A 447 -8.93 64.65 -16.10
C PRO A 447 -9.48 65.60 -17.17
N LEU A 448 -10.76 65.48 -17.48
CA LEU A 448 -11.46 66.27 -18.50
C LEU A 448 -11.23 67.77 -18.34
N SER A 449 -11.15 68.28 -17.11
CA SER A 449 -10.88 69.68 -16.82
C SER A 449 -9.51 70.17 -17.31
N ALA A 450 -8.46 69.36 -17.17
CA ALA A 450 -7.12 69.69 -17.64
C ALA A 450 -7.05 69.67 -19.17
N PHE A 451 -7.73 68.71 -19.81
CA PHE A 451 -7.85 68.66 -21.26
C PHE A 451 -8.55 69.91 -21.82
N LEU A 452 -9.69 70.30 -21.25
CA LEU A 452 -10.45 71.49 -21.69
C LEU A 452 -9.69 72.81 -21.49
N GLN A 453 -8.76 72.86 -20.53
CA GLN A 453 -7.87 74.01 -20.34
C GLN A 453 -6.79 74.10 -21.43
N ARG A 454 -6.22 72.96 -21.83
CA ARG A 454 -5.21 72.89 -22.90
C ARG A 454 -5.80 73.07 -24.29
N HIS A 455 -7.03 72.61 -24.50
CA HIS A 455 -7.73 72.64 -25.77
C HIS A 455 -9.06 73.39 -25.58
N PRO A 456 -9.04 74.73 -25.65
CA PRO A 456 -10.22 75.55 -25.47
C PRO A 456 -11.26 75.23 -26.55
N ILE A 457 -12.49 75.00 -26.11
CA ILE A 457 -13.61 74.58 -26.96
C ILE A 457 -14.52 75.77 -27.25
N TYR A 458 -14.86 75.97 -28.52
CA TYR A 458 -15.66 77.09 -28.98
C TYR A 458 -16.97 76.65 -29.63
N THR A 459 -18.02 77.48 -29.51
CA THR A 459 -19.25 77.35 -30.29
C THR A 459 -19.00 77.61 -31.78
N LEU A 460 -19.93 77.24 -32.66
CA LEU A 460 -19.86 77.55 -34.10
C LEU A 460 -19.73 79.05 -34.41
N HIS A 461 -20.18 79.91 -33.49
CA HIS A 461 -20.08 81.37 -33.59
C HIS A 461 -18.76 81.91 -33.01
N GLY A 462 -17.83 81.03 -32.61
CA GLY A 462 -16.50 81.38 -32.12
C GLY A 462 -16.46 81.82 -30.64
N GLN A 463 -17.52 81.60 -29.86
CA GLN A 463 -17.54 81.92 -28.43
C GLN A 463 -16.94 80.78 -27.61
N LEU A 464 -16.08 81.10 -26.65
CA LEU A 464 -15.48 80.12 -25.75
C LEU A 464 -16.54 79.52 -24.83
N ILE A 465 -16.54 78.20 -24.69
CA ILE A 465 -17.37 77.49 -23.70
C ILE A 465 -16.52 77.27 -22.45
N PRO A 466 -16.89 77.84 -21.28
CA PRO A 466 -16.18 77.59 -20.03
C PRO A 466 -16.11 76.09 -19.70
N PRO A 467 -15.01 75.59 -19.12
CA PRO A 467 -14.87 74.16 -18.79
C PRO A 467 -16.00 73.61 -17.93
N GLU A 468 -16.54 74.41 -16.99
CA GLU A 468 -17.70 74.02 -16.19
C GLU A 468 -18.99 73.85 -17.02
N ASP A 469 -19.17 74.63 -18.07
CA ASP A 469 -20.39 74.64 -18.88
C ASP A 469 -20.35 73.64 -20.03
N PHE A 470 -19.19 73.01 -20.24
CA PHE A 470 -19.05 71.95 -21.22
C PHE A 470 -20.01 70.79 -20.92
N PRO A 471 -20.72 70.24 -21.93
CA PRO A 471 -21.75 69.22 -21.72
C PRO A 471 -21.30 68.04 -20.84
N LEU A 472 -20.12 67.46 -21.08
CA LEU A 472 -19.63 66.34 -20.25
C LEU A 472 -19.33 66.74 -18.78
N ALA A 473 -18.87 67.97 -18.53
CA ALA A 473 -18.62 68.46 -17.17
C ALA A 473 -19.93 68.73 -16.41
N ARG A 474 -20.98 69.17 -17.11
CA ARG A 474 -22.34 69.30 -16.55
C ARG A 474 -22.97 67.94 -16.26
N ALA A 475 -22.77 66.95 -17.15
CA ALA A 475 -23.26 65.58 -16.95
C ALA A 475 -22.63 64.91 -15.72
N LEU A 476 -21.32 65.09 -15.49
CA LEU A 476 -20.64 64.60 -14.27
C LEU A 476 -21.21 65.19 -12.96
N ARG A 477 -21.83 66.37 -13.02
CA ARG A 477 -22.51 67.02 -11.89
C ARG A 477 -24.00 66.65 -11.79
N GLY A 478 -24.45 65.67 -12.56
CA GLY A 478 -25.82 65.13 -12.50
C GLY A 478 -26.83 65.82 -13.42
N ALA A 479 -26.40 66.70 -14.33
CA ALA A 479 -27.32 67.30 -15.30
C ALA A 479 -27.65 66.31 -16.44
N HIS A 480 -28.94 66.11 -16.73
CA HIS A 480 -29.35 65.37 -17.92
C HIS A 480 -29.18 66.21 -19.18
N ILE A 481 -28.41 65.71 -20.16
CA ILE A 481 -28.16 66.36 -21.44
C ILE A 481 -28.74 65.49 -22.55
N ARG A 482 -29.65 66.05 -23.35
CA ARG A 482 -30.20 65.41 -24.55
C ARG A 482 -29.78 66.20 -25.79
N GLY A 483 -29.30 65.49 -26.80
CA GLY A 483 -29.16 66.04 -28.16
C GLY A 483 -30.43 65.74 -28.94
N ASN A 484 -31.23 66.76 -29.25
CA ASN A 484 -32.37 66.59 -30.17
C ASN A 484 -31.91 66.85 -31.60
N ALA A 485 -32.11 65.87 -32.48
CA ALA A 485 -32.06 66.09 -33.92
C ALA A 485 -33.30 66.90 -34.36
N SER A 486 -33.05 68.05 -34.99
CA SER A 486 -33.96 68.75 -35.89
C SER A 486 -35.20 69.46 -35.29
N SER A 487 -35.07 70.76 -35.01
CA SER A 487 -36.13 71.78 -35.17
C SER A 487 -35.49 73.16 -35.42
N PRO A 488 -35.97 73.95 -36.40
CA PRO A 488 -35.33 75.21 -36.75
C PRO A 488 -35.70 76.30 -35.74
N GLY A 489 -34.82 76.58 -34.77
CA GLY A 489 -34.97 77.77 -33.92
C GLY A 489 -34.35 77.72 -32.51
N GLU A 490 -33.99 76.56 -31.98
CA GLU A 490 -33.33 76.45 -30.67
C GLU A 490 -31.87 76.00 -30.82
N PRO A 491 -30.95 76.50 -29.96
CA PRO A 491 -29.52 76.21 -30.06
C PRO A 491 -29.31 74.71 -29.90
N THR A 492 -29.06 74.07 -31.04
CA THR A 492 -28.69 72.68 -31.17
C THR A 492 -27.51 72.39 -30.26
N THR A 493 -27.52 71.17 -29.71
CA THR A 493 -26.36 70.47 -29.10
C THR A 493 -25.08 71.02 -29.72
N GLN A 494 -24.29 71.76 -28.92
CA GLN A 494 -23.17 72.55 -29.41
C GLN A 494 -22.27 71.69 -30.29
N ASN A 495 -22.37 71.86 -31.60
CA ASN A 495 -21.36 71.39 -32.53
C ASN A 495 -20.13 72.25 -32.28
N VAL A 496 -19.20 71.68 -31.53
CA VAL A 496 -17.98 72.35 -31.10
C VAL A 496 -16.92 72.21 -32.18
N ARG A 497 -16.15 73.27 -32.41
CA ARG A 497 -14.92 73.21 -33.21
C ARG A 497 -13.72 73.31 -32.28
N LEU A 498 -12.80 72.35 -32.39
CA LEU A 498 -11.45 72.47 -31.86
C LEU A 498 -10.60 73.27 -32.85
N LYS A 499 -9.67 74.05 -32.33
CA LYS A 499 -8.74 74.86 -33.12
C LYS A 499 -7.33 74.35 -32.96
#